data_AF-A0A7W4JF47-F1
#
_entry.id   AF-A0A7W4JF47-F1
#
_cell.length_a   1.000
_cell.length_b   1.000
_cell.length_c   1.000
_cell.angle_alpha   90.00
_cell.angle_beta   90.00
_cell.angle_gamma   90.00
#
_symmetry.space_group_name_H-M   'P 1'
#
loop_
_entity.id
_entity.type
_entity.pdbx_description
1 polymer ?
#
loop_
_entity_poly.entity_id
_entity_poly.type
_entity_poly.pdbx_seq_one_letter_code
_entity_poly.pdbx_strand_id
1 'polypeptide(L)'
;MKKGERRTVVTHLRLNPSEMTRIKQAAGSRKVASFLRQAALDVRAGGPHLHDDLVGIRAELRAIGNNLNQIAKRVNQGGDADGIATVTADIGSISKVLNRALARVG
;
A
#
# COMPACT_ATOMS: atom_id res chain seq x y z
N MET A 1 -11.37 8.23 19.67
CA MET A 1 -12.82 8.38 19.39
C MET A 1 -13.58 8.22 20.69
N LYS A 2 -14.46 9.17 21.07
CA LYS A 2 -15.24 9.07 22.31
C LYS A 2 -16.21 7.87 22.22
N LYS A 3 -16.26 7.08 23.28
CA LYS A 3 -17.03 5.84 23.40
C LYS A 3 -18.54 6.18 23.38
N GLY A 4 -19.28 5.75 22.34
CA GLY A 4 -20.75 5.61 22.42
C GLY A 4 -21.64 6.63 21.71
N GLU A 5 -21.15 7.47 20.81
CA GLU A 5 -22.05 8.38 20.08
C GLU A 5 -22.90 7.63 19.03
N ARG A 6 -24.23 7.71 19.16
CA ARG A 6 -25.17 7.10 18.20
C ARG A 6 -25.09 7.84 16.86
N ARG A 7 -25.08 7.07 15.76
CA ARG A 7 -25.08 7.62 14.41
C ARG A 7 -26.48 8.13 14.08
N THR A 8 -26.68 9.44 14.15
CA THR A 8 -27.97 10.11 13.92
C THR A 8 -28.05 10.83 12.57
N VAL A 9 -26.91 11.13 11.95
CA VAL A 9 -26.84 11.82 10.66
C VAL A 9 -27.02 10.84 9.50
N VAL A 10 -27.91 11.18 8.56
CA VAL A 10 -28.19 10.41 7.34
C VAL A 10 -27.66 11.18 6.13
N THR A 11 -27.05 10.47 5.19
CA THR A 11 -26.57 11.01 3.91
C THR A 11 -27.17 10.20 2.77
N HIS A 12 -27.65 10.88 1.73
CA HIS A 12 -28.23 10.25 0.55
C HIS A 12 -27.19 10.14 -0.56
N LEU A 13 -27.10 8.96 -1.19
CA LEU A 13 -26.24 8.69 -2.33
C LEU A 13 -27.11 8.18 -3.49
N ARG A 14 -27.05 8.85 -4.63
CA ARG A 14 -27.70 8.38 -5.87
C ARG A 14 -26.71 7.51 -6.64
N LEU A 15 -27.17 6.35 -7.07
CA LEU A 15 -26.39 5.37 -7.82
C LEU A 15 -27.21 4.86 -8.99
N ASN A 16 -26.57 4.60 -10.11
CA ASN A 16 -27.17 3.78 -11.16
C ASN A 16 -27.07 2.27 -10.81
N PRO A 17 -27.82 1.40 -11.50
CA PRO A 17 -27.82 -0.03 -11.21
C PRO A 17 -26.43 -0.68 -11.29
N SER A 18 -25.62 -0.29 -12.27
CA SER A 18 -24.27 -0.84 -12.49
C SER A 18 -23.29 -0.46 -11.38
N GLU A 19 -23.40 0.75 -10.83
CA GLU A 19 -22.63 1.18 -9.66
C GLU A 19 -23.03 0.41 -8.42
N MET A 20 -24.34 0.24 -8.18
CA MET A 20 -24.83 -0.52 -7.04
C MET A 20 -24.37 -1.99 -7.09
N THR A 21 -24.38 -2.62 -8.26
CA THR A 21 -23.85 -3.98 -8.45
C THR A 21 -22.36 -4.06 -8.12
N ARG A 22 -21.55 -3.14 -8.65
CA ARG A 22 -20.11 -3.07 -8.35
C ARG A 22 -19.84 -2.88 -6.86
N ILE A 23 -20.59 -2.00 -6.19
CA ILE A 23 -20.45 -1.75 -4.75
C ILE A 23 -20.84 -3.01 -3.95
N LYS A 24 -21.91 -3.71 -4.32
CA LYS A 24 -22.31 -4.96 -3.64
C LYS A 24 -21.25 -6.05 -3.80
N GLN A 25 -20.68 -6.20 -5.00
CA GLN A 25 -19.59 -7.14 -5.25
C GLN A 25 -18.36 -6.79 -4.39
N ALA A 26 -17.96 -5.52 -4.35
CA ALA A 26 -16.83 -5.06 -3.54
C ALA A 26 -17.07 -5.20 -2.02
N ALA A 27 -18.32 -5.02 -1.57
CA ALA A 27 -18.69 -5.18 -0.16
C ALA A 27 -18.66 -6.66 0.30
N GLY A 28 -18.86 -7.60 -0.61
CA GLY A 28 -18.92 -9.03 -0.32
C GLY A 28 -20.04 -9.35 0.70
N SER A 29 -19.67 -10.00 1.82
CA SER A 29 -20.60 -10.33 2.91
C SER A 29 -20.92 -9.16 3.84
N ARG A 30 -20.26 -8.01 3.68
CA ARG A 30 -20.44 -6.84 4.56
C ARG A 30 -21.68 -6.05 4.15
N LYS A 31 -22.35 -5.42 5.13
CA LYS A 31 -23.42 -4.46 4.84
C LYS A 31 -22.86 -3.30 4.02
N VAL A 32 -23.49 -3.01 2.87
CA VAL A 32 -23.08 -1.93 1.94
C VAL A 32 -22.88 -0.59 2.66
N ALA A 33 -23.78 -0.21 3.56
CA ALA A 33 -23.65 1.03 4.32
C ALA A 33 -22.39 1.07 5.21
N SER A 34 -22.02 -0.07 5.80
CA SER A 34 -20.78 -0.16 6.60
C SER A 34 -19.54 -0.11 5.71
N PHE A 35 -19.59 -0.77 4.55
CA PHE A 35 -18.51 -0.75 3.56
C PHE A 35 -18.28 0.66 3.01
N LEU A 36 -19.33 1.34 2.54
CA LEU A 36 -19.25 2.70 2.02
C LEU A 36 -18.76 3.69 3.08
N ARG A 37 -19.24 3.58 4.32
CA ARG A 37 -18.76 4.42 5.41
C ARG A 37 -17.28 4.19 5.68
N GLN A 38 -16.85 2.93 5.73
CA GLN A 38 -15.45 2.60 5.97
C GLN A 38 -14.59 3.14 4.82
N ALA A 39 -14.97 2.90 3.57
CA ALA A 39 -14.29 3.44 2.40
C ALA A 39 -14.21 4.98 2.42
N ALA A 40 -15.30 5.68 2.75
CA ALA A 40 -15.29 7.15 2.82
C ALA A 40 -14.41 7.70 3.94
N LEU A 41 -14.30 6.98 5.06
CA LEU A 41 -13.40 7.33 6.17
C LEU A 41 -11.94 6.95 5.88
N ASP A 42 -11.72 5.82 5.19
CA ASP A 42 -10.41 5.33 4.78
C ASP A 42 -9.81 6.17 3.66
N VAL A 43 -10.62 6.74 2.76
CA VAL A 43 -10.17 7.75 1.79
C VAL A 43 -9.53 8.93 2.51
N ARG A 44 -10.02 9.27 3.71
CA ARG A 44 -9.41 10.27 4.59
C ARG A 44 -8.20 9.76 5.39
N ALA A 45 -8.09 8.45 5.61
CA ALA A 45 -6.96 7.82 6.29
C ALA A 45 -5.78 7.51 5.34
N GLY A 46 -6.00 7.47 4.03
CA GLY A 46 -4.95 7.17 3.06
C GLY A 46 -5.51 6.67 1.73
N GLY A 47 -6.58 7.31 1.23
CA GLY A 47 -7.11 7.04 -0.12
C GLY A 47 -6.03 7.07 -1.21
N PRO A 48 -6.36 6.74 -2.48
CA PRO A 48 -5.61 6.08 -3.58
C PRO A 48 -4.06 5.94 -3.56
N HIS A 49 -3.34 6.66 -2.72
CA HIS A 49 -1.91 6.61 -2.46
C HIS A 49 -1.37 5.25 -2.03
N LEU A 50 -2.20 4.32 -1.50
CA LEU A 50 -1.72 2.95 -1.25
C LEU A 50 -1.26 2.27 -2.54
N HIS A 51 -1.94 2.51 -3.67
CA HIS A 51 -1.51 1.97 -4.95
C HIS A 51 -0.17 2.58 -5.39
N ASP A 52 -0.04 3.91 -5.30
CA ASP A 52 1.18 4.63 -5.66
C ASP A 52 2.36 4.24 -4.76
N ASP A 53 2.12 4.10 -3.45
CA ASP A 53 3.09 3.65 -2.46
C ASP A 53 3.53 2.21 -2.75
N LEU A 54 2.60 1.30 -3.08
CA LEU A 54 2.91 -0.07 -3.48
C LEU A 54 3.68 -0.15 -4.81
N VAL A 55 3.36 0.72 -5.77
CA VAL A 55 4.10 0.85 -7.03
C VAL A 55 5.52 1.35 -6.78
N GLY A 56 5.69 2.33 -5.90
CA GLY A 56 7.00 2.83 -5.45
C GLY A 56 7.84 1.73 -4.79
N ILE A 57 7.27 1.02 -3.82
CA ILE A 57 7.94 -0.10 -3.14
C ILE A 57 8.35 -1.18 -4.14
N ARG A 58 7.47 -1.52 -5.11
CA ARG A 58 7.80 -2.51 -6.15
C ARG A 58 8.96 -2.07 -7.04
N ALA A 59 9.06 -0.78 -7.37
CA ALA A 59 10.17 -0.24 -8.16
C ALA A 59 11.50 -0.33 -7.39
N GLU A 60 11.49 0.03 -6.10
CA GLU A 60 12.67 -0.05 -5.24
C GLU A 60 13.13 -1.51 -5.02
N LEU A 61 12.20 -2.46 -4.83
CA LEU A 61 12.52 -3.89 -4.74
C LEU A 61 13.18 -4.43 -6.03
N ARG A 62 12.72 -3.99 -7.20
CA ARG A 62 13.35 -4.34 -8.48
C ARG A 62 14.79 -3.82 -8.56
N ALA A 63 15.03 -2.61 -8.07
CA ALA A 63 16.37 -2.03 -8.03
C ALA A 63 17.32 -2.85 -7.15
N ILE A 64 16.90 -3.28 -5.96
CA ILE A 64 17.69 -4.21 -5.13
C ILE A 64 17.98 -5.50 -5.89
N GLY A 65 16.95 -6.11 -6.49
CA GLY A 65 17.11 -7.37 -7.21
C GLY A 65 18.16 -7.27 -8.31
N ASN A 66 18.18 -6.15 -9.04
CA ASN A 66 19.20 -5.86 -10.04
C ASN A 66 20.60 -5.69 -9.42
N ASN A 67 20.72 -4.94 -8.33
CA ASN A 67 22.00 -4.70 -7.65
C ASN A 67 22.58 -6.01 -7.07
N LEU A 68 21.75 -6.83 -6.42
CA LEU A 68 22.14 -8.17 -5.95
C LEU A 68 22.58 -9.06 -7.09
N ASN A 69 21.86 -9.06 -8.22
CA ASN A 69 22.20 -9.88 -9.37
C ASN A 69 23.53 -9.43 -10.03
N GLN A 70 23.85 -8.14 -9.98
CA GLN A 70 25.15 -7.62 -10.44
C GLN A 70 26.29 -8.06 -9.52
N ILE A 71 26.10 -8.03 -8.19
CA ILE A 71 27.10 -8.54 -7.24
C ILE A 71 27.29 -10.04 -7.45
N ALA A 72 26.21 -10.81 -7.56
CA ALA A 72 26.28 -12.25 -7.79
C ALA A 72 27.06 -12.59 -9.07
N LYS A 73 26.81 -11.86 -10.18
CA LYS A 73 27.58 -12.03 -11.42
C LYS A 73 29.06 -11.71 -11.24
N ARG A 74 29.41 -10.64 -10.54
CA ARG A 74 30.80 -10.24 -10.29
C ARG A 74 31.55 -11.27 -9.44
N VAL A 75 30.92 -11.73 -8.35
CA VAL A 75 31.48 -12.78 -7.47
C VAL A 75 31.63 -14.09 -8.24
N ASN A 76 30.62 -14.48 -9.03
CA ASN A 76 30.69 -15.69 -9.87
C ASN A 76 31.78 -15.61 -10.95
N GLN A 77 32.24 -14.41 -11.33
CA GLN A 77 33.35 -14.18 -12.27
C GLN A 77 34.72 -14.13 -11.57
N GLY A 78 34.79 -14.39 -10.26
CA GLY A 78 36.02 -14.35 -9.47
C GLY A 78 36.43 -12.93 -9.01
N GLY A 79 35.56 -11.94 -9.17
CA GLY A 79 35.77 -10.58 -8.67
C GLY A 79 35.37 -10.43 -7.20
N ASP A 80 35.95 -9.45 -6.52
CA ASP A 80 35.61 -9.12 -5.14
C ASP A 80 34.18 -8.59 -5.00
N ALA A 81 33.59 -8.77 -3.81
CA ALA A 81 32.22 -8.37 -3.50
C ALA A 81 32.05 -6.85 -3.24
N ASP A 82 32.75 -6.03 -4.03
CA ASP A 82 32.60 -4.57 -4.01
C ASP A 82 31.18 -4.19 -4.47
N GLY A 83 30.38 -3.72 -3.51
CA GLY A 83 28.97 -3.36 -3.69
C GLY A 83 28.04 -3.82 -2.57
N ILE A 84 28.49 -4.69 -1.65
CA ILE A 84 27.70 -5.13 -0.49
C ILE A 84 27.25 -3.94 0.37
N ALA A 85 28.15 -2.97 0.58
CA ALA A 85 27.83 -1.75 1.34
C ALA A 85 26.71 -0.93 0.67
N THR A 86 26.74 -0.81 -0.66
CA THR A 86 25.71 -0.11 -1.45
C THR A 86 24.37 -0.82 -1.36
N VAL A 87 24.33 -2.15 -1.50
CA VAL A 87 23.10 -2.93 -1.36
C VAL A 87 22.53 -2.84 0.06
N THR A 88 23.39 -2.81 1.08
CA THR A 88 22.95 -2.64 2.47
C THR A 88 22.32 -1.25 2.70
N ALA A 89 22.87 -0.21 2.08
CA ALA A 89 22.30 1.13 2.10
C ALA A 89 20.94 1.23 1.36
N ASP A 90 20.80 0.54 0.23
CA ASP A 90 19.54 0.45 -0.52
C ASP A 90 18.44 -0.25 0.30
N ILE A 91 18.76 -1.39 0.92
CA ILE A 91 17.85 -2.14 1.81
C ILE A 91 17.41 -1.27 3.00
N GLY A 92 18.33 -0.50 3.59
CA GLY A 92 18.02 0.44 4.67
C GLY A 92 17.07 1.57 4.25
N SER A 93 17.24 2.08 3.03
CA SER A 93 16.37 3.13 2.47
C SER A 93 14.95 2.62 2.22
N ILE A 94 14.82 1.42 1.67
CA ILE A 94 13.53 0.76 1.42
C ILE A 94 12.79 0.45 2.72
N SER A 95 13.50 -0.02 3.74
CA SER A 95 12.92 -0.25 5.06
C SER A 95 12.30 1.04 5.64
N LYS A 96 12.93 2.20 5.40
CA LYS A 96 12.38 3.51 5.81
C LYS A 96 11.18 3.94 4.97
N VAL A 97 11.16 3.65 3.67
CA VAL A 97 10.01 3.94 2.80
C VAL A 97 8.82 3.06 3.17
N LEU A 98 9.04 1.76 3.36
CA LEU A 98 8.05 0.79 3.80
C LEU A 98 7.45 1.17 5.16
N ASN A 99 8.28 1.51 6.16
CA ASN A 99 7.80 1.92 7.47
C ASN A 99 6.96 3.21 7.41
N ARG A 100 7.31 4.16 6.53
CA ARG A 100 6.50 5.37 6.30
C ARG A 100 5.15 5.05 5.64
N ALA A 101 5.13 4.14 4.66
CA ALA A 101 3.89 3.70 4.04
C ALA A 101 2.99 2.95 5.04
N LEU A 102 3.56 2.05 5.84
CA LEU A 102 2.82 1.33 6.89
C LEU A 102 2.26 2.26 7.97
N ALA A 103 3.01 3.30 8.37
CA ALA A 103 2.54 4.30 9.34
C ALA A 103 1.40 5.20 8.81
N ARG A 104 1.14 5.23 7.50
CA ARG A 104 -0.01 5.93 6.91
C ARG A 104 -1.26 5.05 6.83
N VAL A 105 -1.11 3.74 6.98
CA VAL A 105 -2.20 2.76 6.85
C VAL A 105 -2.69 2.27 8.23
N GLY A 106 -1.87 2.38 9.28
CA GLY A 106 -2.21 2.04 10.67
C GLY A 106 -2.60 3.25 11.51
#